data_AF-A0A701UDJ3-F1
#
_entry.id   AF-A0A701UDJ3-F1
#
_cell.length_a   1.000
_cell.length_b   1.000
_cell.length_c   1.000
_cell.angle_alpha   90.00
_cell.angle_beta   90.00
_cell.angle_gamma   90.00
#
_symmetry.space_group_name_H-M   'P 1'
#
loop_
_entity.id
_entity.type
_entity.pdbx_description
1 polymer ?
#
loop_
_entity_poly.entity_id
_entity_poly.type
_entity_poly.pdbx_seq_one_letter_code
_entity_poly.pdbx_strand_id
1 'polypeptide(L)'
;MNNANTTLKVLFIGESWHIHMIHSKGYDSFTSSKYEEGATWLLACLKKGGVSVDYMPAHTVQIAFPESVDDLNRYDVIVISDIGSNTFLLQNDTFYQLRIKPNALELIKEYVRNGGGLLMIGGYLSFMGIEAKANYKNTILAEVLPVVMPDGDDRVEKPEGVYAQVENPEHPVIKGFSDYPPFLGYNQAVAKENTAVVLTINNDPLLVFGEYHHGKTACFMSDCAPHWGTQQFMAWPFYTDLWVNTLKFIAKR
;
A
#
# COMPACT_ATOMS: atom_id res chain seq x y z
N MET A 1 -0.61 28.27 -22.89
CA MET A 1 -1.91 27.57 -22.97
C MET A 1 -1.63 26.09 -23.16
N ASN A 2 -1.81 25.30 -22.11
CA ASN A 2 -2.20 23.88 -22.10
C ASN A 2 -2.22 23.43 -20.63
N ASN A 3 -3.10 24.05 -19.81
CA ASN A 3 -3.54 23.44 -18.56
C ASN A 3 -4.69 22.50 -18.93
N ALA A 4 -4.37 21.39 -19.59
CA ALA A 4 -5.23 20.22 -19.48
C ALA A 4 -5.02 19.74 -18.06
N ASN A 5 -6.01 19.92 -17.21
CA ASN A 5 -6.04 19.40 -15.85
C ASN A 5 -6.12 17.87 -15.97
N THR A 6 -4.98 17.21 -16.24
CA THR A 6 -4.93 15.76 -16.45
C THR A 6 -5.27 15.09 -15.13
N THR A 7 -6.40 14.38 -15.13
CA THR A 7 -6.87 13.60 -13.99
C THR A 7 -5.83 12.56 -13.62
N LEU A 8 -5.39 12.56 -12.35
CA LEU A 8 -4.42 11.60 -11.84
C LEU A 8 -4.97 10.18 -11.98
N LYS A 9 -4.28 9.31 -12.71
CA LYS A 9 -4.68 7.92 -12.95
C LYS A 9 -3.87 6.97 -12.08
N VAL A 10 -4.56 6.21 -11.24
CA VAL A 10 -3.95 5.34 -10.23
C VAL A 10 -4.39 3.90 -10.44
N LEU A 11 -3.44 2.97 -10.41
CA LEU A 11 -3.72 1.54 -10.27
C LEU A 11 -3.64 1.18 -8.79
N PHE A 12 -4.76 0.81 -8.17
CA PHE A 12 -4.83 0.43 -6.76
C PHE A 12 -4.93 -1.08 -6.64
N ILE A 13 -3.93 -1.73 -6.04
CA ILE A 13 -3.79 -3.19 -6.00
C ILE A 13 -3.90 -3.71 -4.56
N GLY A 14 -4.73 -4.73 -4.36
CA GLY A 14 -4.86 -5.45 -3.09
C GLY A 14 -6.17 -5.15 -2.36
N GLU A 15 -6.13 -5.06 -1.02
CA GLU A 15 -7.28 -4.71 -0.18
C GLU A 15 -8.52 -5.59 -0.41
N SER A 16 -8.30 -6.89 -0.62
CA SER A 16 -9.36 -7.87 -0.85
C SER A 16 -8.99 -9.20 -0.25
N TRP A 17 -9.92 -9.86 0.44
CA TRP A 17 -9.67 -11.18 1.03
C TRP A 17 -10.91 -12.07 1.01
N HIS A 18 -10.67 -13.37 1.14
CA HIS A 18 -11.71 -14.38 1.25
C HIS A 18 -11.54 -15.13 2.58
N ILE A 19 -12.50 -14.98 3.47
CA ILE A 19 -12.51 -15.63 4.78
C ILE A 19 -13.22 -16.96 4.63
N HIS A 20 -12.58 -18.04 5.10
CA HIS A 20 -13.24 -19.33 5.32
C HIS A 20 -13.27 -19.60 6.83
N MET A 21 -14.46 -19.61 7.41
CA MET A 21 -14.67 -19.84 8.84
C MET A 21 -15.16 -21.26 9.07
N ILE A 22 -14.56 -21.96 10.03
CA ILE A 22 -15.02 -23.26 10.52
C ILE A 22 -15.64 -23.03 11.90
N HIS A 23 -16.95 -23.25 12.01
CA HIS A 23 -17.71 -23.08 13.25
C HIS A 23 -17.90 -24.43 13.92
N SER A 24 -17.07 -24.76 14.90
CA SER A 24 -17.15 -26.02 15.66
C SER A 24 -17.99 -25.85 16.92
N LYS A 25 -19.03 -26.67 17.09
CA LYS A 25 -19.97 -26.62 18.22
C LYS A 25 -20.24 -28.04 18.73
N GLY A 26 -19.52 -28.46 19.77
CA GLY A 26 -19.61 -29.82 20.30
C GLY A 26 -19.09 -30.83 19.27
N TYR A 27 -19.94 -31.79 18.90
CA TYR A 27 -19.61 -32.78 17.85
C TYR A 27 -19.62 -32.17 16.45
N ASP A 28 -20.43 -31.14 16.23
CA ASP A 28 -20.75 -30.66 14.89
C ASP A 28 -19.82 -29.53 14.43
N SER A 29 -19.71 -29.40 13.11
CA SER A 29 -19.14 -28.22 12.48
C SER A 29 -19.96 -27.78 11.28
N PHE A 30 -19.96 -26.48 11.00
CA PHE A 30 -20.44 -25.93 9.74
C PHE A 30 -19.49 -24.83 9.27
N THR A 31 -19.52 -24.51 7.99
CA THR A 31 -18.62 -23.51 7.40
C THR A 31 -19.40 -22.32 6.87
N SER A 32 -18.76 -21.15 6.90
CA SER A 32 -19.22 -19.95 6.19
C SER A 32 -18.04 -19.35 5.44
N SER A 33 -18.30 -18.77 4.28
CA SER A 33 -17.27 -18.09 3.50
C SER A 33 -17.74 -16.70 3.10
N LYS A 34 -16.84 -15.71 3.21
CA LYS A 34 -17.17 -14.29 3.01
C LYS A 34 -16.02 -13.61 2.26
N TYR A 35 -16.36 -12.93 1.17
CA TYR A 35 -15.45 -12.04 0.48
C TYR A 35 -15.64 -10.61 1.00
N GLU A 36 -14.54 -9.89 1.19
CA GLU A 36 -14.55 -8.49 1.62
C GLU A 36 -13.50 -7.68 0.88
N GLU A 37 -13.77 -6.38 0.71
CA GLU A 37 -12.86 -5.39 0.13
C GLU A 37 -12.60 -4.28 1.16
N GLY A 38 -11.36 -4.15 1.62
CA GLY A 38 -10.96 -3.25 2.71
C GLY A 38 -10.90 -1.79 2.32
N ALA A 39 -10.59 -1.49 1.05
CA ALA A 39 -10.38 -0.12 0.59
C ALA A 39 -11.64 0.61 0.10
N THR A 40 -12.85 0.06 0.28
CA THR A 40 -14.09 0.68 -0.26
C THR A 40 -14.22 2.17 0.11
N TRP A 41 -13.93 2.52 1.37
CA TRP A 41 -13.94 3.90 1.84
C TRP A 41 -12.85 4.76 1.20
N LEU A 42 -11.60 4.28 1.18
CA LEU A 42 -10.48 4.98 0.57
C LEU A 42 -10.72 5.24 -0.92
N LEU A 43 -11.15 4.23 -1.67
CA LEU A 43 -11.45 4.35 -3.10
C LEU A 43 -12.54 5.40 -3.37
N ALA A 44 -13.55 5.50 -2.52
CA ALA A 44 -14.58 6.53 -2.62
C ALA A 44 -14.01 7.94 -2.35
N CYS A 45 -13.15 8.08 -1.33
CA CYS A 45 -12.46 9.32 -1.01
C CYS A 45 -11.55 9.78 -2.17
N LEU A 46 -10.77 8.86 -2.76
CA LEU A 46 -9.91 9.16 -3.90
C LEU A 46 -10.71 9.62 -5.12
N LYS A 47 -11.79 8.93 -5.47
CA LYS A 47 -12.70 9.32 -6.56
C LYS A 47 -13.30 10.70 -6.32
N LYS A 48 -13.76 10.99 -5.10
CA LYS A 48 -14.28 12.31 -4.71
C LYS A 48 -13.20 13.40 -4.77
N GLY A 49 -11.94 13.04 -4.48
CA GLY A 49 -10.75 13.88 -4.61
C GLY A 49 -10.27 14.10 -6.05
N GLY A 50 -10.99 13.60 -7.06
CA GLY A 50 -10.66 13.77 -8.47
C GLY A 50 -9.57 12.83 -8.98
N VAL A 51 -9.34 11.70 -8.33
CA VAL A 51 -8.41 10.66 -8.77
C VAL A 51 -9.18 9.59 -9.58
N SER A 52 -8.70 9.26 -10.77
CA SER A 52 -9.20 8.14 -11.56
C SER A 52 -8.55 6.85 -11.07
N VAL A 53 -9.30 5.95 -10.46
CA VAL A 53 -8.76 4.72 -9.87
C VAL A 53 -9.23 3.49 -10.62
N ASP A 54 -8.28 2.72 -11.16
CA ASP A 54 -8.49 1.34 -11.58
C ASP A 54 -8.17 0.45 -10.37
N TYR A 55 -9.17 -0.27 -9.86
CA TYR A 55 -9.01 -1.15 -8.71
C TYR A 55 -8.75 -2.60 -9.16
N MET A 56 -7.70 -3.21 -8.62
CA MET A 56 -7.27 -4.57 -8.92
C MET A 56 -7.20 -5.39 -7.62
N PRO A 57 -8.25 -6.16 -7.31
CA PRO A 57 -8.24 -7.10 -6.19
C PRO A 57 -7.10 -8.13 -6.32
N ALA A 58 -6.69 -8.73 -5.19
CA ALA A 58 -5.60 -9.71 -5.15
C ALA A 58 -5.83 -10.90 -6.10
N HIS A 59 -7.05 -11.41 -6.21
CA HIS A 59 -7.38 -12.50 -7.13
C HIS A 59 -7.28 -12.10 -8.61
N THR A 60 -7.40 -10.80 -8.93
CA THR A 60 -7.21 -10.30 -10.30
C THR A 60 -5.72 -10.28 -10.68
N VAL A 61 -4.83 -9.97 -9.73
CA VAL A 61 -3.37 -10.09 -9.93
C VAL A 61 -2.98 -11.52 -10.33
N GLN A 62 -3.61 -12.52 -9.71
CA GLN A 62 -3.31 -13.93 -9.99
C GLN A 62 -3.69 -14.39 -11.41
N ILE A 63 -4.64 -13.70 -12.05
CA ILE A 63 -5.27 -14.10 -13.32
C ILE A 63 -4.83 -13.20 -14.47
N ALA A 64 -4.72 -11.89 -14.23
CA ALA A 64 -4.66 -10.88 -15.27
C ALA A 64 -3.78 -9.67 -14.91
N PHE A 65 -2.69 -9.89 -14.16
CA PHE A 65 -1.70 -8.83 -13.97
C PHE A 65 -1.09 -8.41 -15.34
N PRO A 66 -0.88 -7.11 -15.60
CA PRO A 66 -0.29 -6.64 -16.84
C PRO A 66 1.05 -7.30 -17.15
N GLU A 67 1.27 -7.68 -18.42
CA GLU A 67 2.46 -8.44 -18.82
C GLU A 67 3.58 -7.57 -19.40
N SER A 68 3.34 -6.26 -19.56
CA SER A 68 4.31 -5.32 -20.09
C SER A 68 4.39 -4.05 -19.24
N VAL A 69 5.55 -3.39 -19.27
CA VAL A 69 5.73 -2.08 -18.61
C VAL A 69 4.88 -1.00 -19.29
N ASP A 70 4.60 -1.13 -20.59
CA ASP A 70 3.77 -0.17 -21.33
C ASP A 70 2.32 -0.18 -20.85
N ASP A 71 1.80 -1.33 -20.44
CA ASP A 71 0.49 -1.43 -19.81
C ASP A 71 0.45 -0.72 -18.44
N LEU A 72 1.58 -0.67 -17.72
CA LEU A 72 1.72 0.06 -16.46
C LEU A 72 1.98 1.56 -16.68
N ASN A 73 2.65 1.94 -17.77
CA ASN A 73 3.06 3.31 -18.08
C ASN A 73 1.89 4.30 -18.28
N ARG A 74 0.66 3.81 -18.41
CA ARG A 74 -0.57 4.62 -18.43
C ARG A 74 -1.00 5.14 -17.05
N TYR A 75 -0.42 4.62 -15.98
CA TYR A 75 -0.71 5.05 -14.61
C TYR A 75 0.33 6.08 -14.17
N ASP A 76 -0.12 7.05 -13.39
CA ASP A 76 0.75 8.03 -12.74
C ASP A 76 1.32 7.48 -11.43
N VAL A 77 0.53 6.64 -10.74
CA VAL A 77 0.89 5.97 -9.49
C VAL A 77 0.34 4.54 -9.45
N ILE A 78 1.14 3.62 -8.93
CA ILE A 78 0.70 2.29 -8.47
C ILE A 78 0.65 2.30 -6.95
N VAL A 79 -0.45 1.81 -6.38
CA VAL A 79 -0.63 1.60 -4.93
C VAL A 79 -0.69 0.10 -4.66
N ILE A 80 0.09 -0.36 -3.68
CA ILE A 80 0.07 -1.73 -3.17
C ILE A 80 -0.36 -1.68 -1.70
N SER A 81 -1.48 -2.31 -1.37
CA SER A 81 -2.03 -2.32 -0.01
C SER A 81 -2.54 -3.70 0.36
N ASP A 82 -2.05 -4.23 1.48
CA ASP A 82 -2.44 -5.52 2.07
C ASP A 82 -2.46 -6.70 1.08
N ILE A 83 -1.37 -6.86 0.34
CA ILE A 83 -1.17 -7.94 -0.64
C ILE A 83 0.30 -8.37 -0.69
N GLY A 84 0.57 -9.63 -0.34
CA GLY A 84 1.93 -10.15 -0.23
C GLY A 84 2.61 -10.39 -1.58
N SER A 85 3.95 -10.36 -1.57
CA SER A 85 4.76 -10.55 -2.78
C SER A 85 4.50 -11.86 -3.52
N ASN A 86 4.13 -12.93 -2.78
CA ASN A 86 3.77 -14.22 -3.36
C ASN A 86 2.65 -14.12 -4.40
N THR A 87 1.66 -13.23 -4.20
CA THR A 87 0.55 -13.07 -5.16
C THR A 87 1.04 -12.55 -6.52
N PHE A 88 2.08 -11.72 -6.53
CA PHE A 88 2.69 -11.20 -7.75
C PHE A 88 3.62 -12.22 -8.42
N LEU A 89 4.40 -12.96 -7.63
CA LEU A 89 5.43 -13.88 -8.09
C LEU A 89 4.87 -15.26 -8.50
N LEU A 90 3.78 -15.70 -7.87
CA LEU A 90 3.20 -17.04 -8.01
C LEU A 90 1.79 -16.98 -8.62
N GLN A 91 1.64 -16.20 -9.70
CA GLN A 91 0.39 -16.14 -10.47
C GLN A 91 -0.04 -17.54 -10.97
N ASN A 92 -1.32 -17.71 -11.29
CA ASN A 92 -1.90 -19.02 -11.59
C ASN A 92 -1.19 -19.76 -12.72
N ASP A 93 -0.82 -19.01 -13.77
CA ASP A 93 -0.08 -19.52 -14.92
C ASP A 93 1.31 -20.06 -14.52
N THR A 94 2.02 -19.38 -13.61
CA THR A 94 3.33 -19.82 -13.09
C THR A 94 3.18 -21.03 -12.18
N PHE A 95 2.33 -20.93 -11.15
CA PHE A 95 2.28 -21.92 -10.08
C PHE A 95 1.51 -23.20 -10.46
N TYR A 96 0.39 -23.09 -11.17
CA TYR A 96 -0.45 -24.24 -11.52
C TYR A 96 -0.26 -24.72 -12.95
N GLN A 97 0.09 -23.84 -13.88
CA GLN A 97 0.14 -24.18 -15.31
C GLN A 97 1.56 -24.30 -15.87
N LEU A 98 2.59 -24.14 -15.03
CA LEU A 98 4.01 -24.29 -15.37
C LEU A 98 4.46 -23.40 -16.54
N ARG A 99 3.76 -22.27 -16.76
CA ARG A 99 4.11 -21.32 -17.82
C ARG A 99 5.16 -20.35 -17.33
N ILE A 100 6.09 -20.02 -18.21
CA ILE A 100 7.04 -18.92 -18.00
C ILE A 100 6.29 -17.60 -18.24
N LYS A 101 6.36 -16.67 -17.28
CA LYS A 101 5.79 -15.32 -17.37
C LYS A 101 6.82 -14.24 -17.01
N PRO A 102 6.61 -12.99 -17.47
CA PRO A 102 7.31 -11.83 -16.92
C PRO A 102 7.13 -11.74 -15.40
N ASN A 103 8.18 -11.32 -14.68
CA ASN A 103 8.12 -11.09 -13.25
C ASN A 103 7.37 -9.78 -12.97
N ALA A 104 6.19 -9.88 -12.36
CA ALA A 104 5.35 -8.71 -12.04
C ALA A 104 6.05 -7.66 -11.19
N LEU A 105 6.88 -8.07 -10.22
CA LEU A 105 7.62 -7.11 -9.40
C LEU A 105 8.68 -6.39 -10.23
N GLU A 106 9.35 -7.09 -11.16
CA GLU A 106 10.33 -6.46 -12.07
C GLU A 106 9.65 -5.43 -12.99
N LEU A 107 8.43 -5.70 -13.46
CA LEU A 107 7.63 -4.74 -14.22
C LEU A 107 7.31 -3.49 -13.40
N ILE A 108 6.96 -3.64 -12.11
CA ILE A 108 6.72 -2.51 -11.21
C ILE A 108 8.02 -1.72 -10.97
N LYS A 109 9.14 -2.42 -10.72
CA LYS A 109 10.46 -1.79 -10.55
C LYS A 109 10.85 -0.97 -11.78
N GLU A 110 10.70 -1.52 -12.98
CA GLU A 110 11.00 -0.82 -14.23
C GLU A 110 10.05 0.36 -14.48
N TYR A 111 8.77 0.20 -14.16
CA TYR A 111 7.79 1.30 -14.18
C TYR A 111 8.22 2.47 -13.28
N VAL A 112 8.63 2.19 -12.03
CA VAL A 112 9.13 3.24 -11.12
C VAL A 112 10.44 3.82 -11.64
N ARG A 113 11.38 2.99 -12.09
CA ARG A 113 12.64 3.44 -12.69
C ARG A 113 12.41 4.47 -13.79
N ASN A 114 11.37 4.28 -14.61
CA ASN A 114 10.99 5.12 -15.74
C ASN A 114 10.13 6.35 -15.38
N GLY A 115 9.94 6.65 -14.08
CA GLY A 115 9.26 7.85 -13.62
C GLY A 115 7.89 7.62 -12.98
N GLY A 116 7.43 6.37 -12.89
CA GLY A 116 6.19 6.02 -12.21
C GLY A 116 6.24 6.27 -10.69
N GLY A 117 5.11 6.63 -10.11
CA GLY A 117 4.95 6.71 -8.65
C GLY A 117 4.61 5.35 -8.03
N LEU A 118 5.19 5.01 -6.87
CA LEU A 118 4.83 3.82 -6.10
C LEU A 118 4.50 4.17 -4.64
N LEU A 119 3.32 3.77 -4.17
CA LEU A 119 2.94 3.83 -2.76
C LEU A 119 2.72 2.41 -2.23
N MET A 120 3.38 2.05 -1.13
CA MET A 120 3.03 0.88 -0.32
C MET A 120 2.35 1.33 0.98
N ILE A 121 1.18 0.77 1.26
CA ILE A 121 0.41 0.99 2.50
C ILE A 121 0.58 -0.25 3.39
N GLY A 122 0.77 -0.03 4.68
CA GLY A 122 0.96 -1.07 5.69
C GLY A 122 -0.27 -1.95 5.89
N GLY A 123 -0.06 -3.06 6.56
CA GLY A 123 -1.05 -4.11 6.75
C GLY A 123 -0.38 -5.44 7.05
N TYR A 124 -1.20 -6.47 7.23
CA TYR A 124 -0.71 -7.80 7.58
C TYR A 124 -0.02 -8.49 6.40
N LEU A 125 -0.36 -8.15 5.16
CA LEU A 125 0.26 -8.63 3.94
C LEU A 125 1.04 -7.55 3.19
N SER A 126 1.51 -6.52 3.90
CA SER A 126 2.46 -5.52 3.39
C SER A 126 3.82 -5.64 4.06
N PHE A 127 4.87 -5.06 3.45
CA PHE A 127 6.24 -5.09 3.97
C PHE A 127 6.73 -6.52 4.29
N MET A 128 7.01 -6.87 5.55
CA MET A 128 7.16 -8.27 5.98
C MET A 128 5.84 -8.87 6.44
N GLY A 129 5.07 -8.13 7.22
CA GLY A 129 3.72 -8.50 7.61
C GLY A 129 3.65 -9.65 8.62
N ILE A 130 2.43 -10.15 8.84
CA ILE A 130 2.17 -11.24 9.79
C ILE A 130 2.97 -12.49 9.42
N GLU A 131 3.68 -13.04 10.39
CA GLU A 131 4.56 -14.21 10.21
C GLU A 131 5.56 -14.02 9.04
N ALA A 132 5.94 -12.78 8.72
CA ALA A 132 6.82 -12.44 7.60
C ALA A 132 6.28 -12.85 6.21
N LYS A 133 4.96 -13.05 6.06
CA LYS A 133 4.35 -13.62 4.84
C LYS A 133 4.28 -12.68 3.65
N ALA A 134 4.25 -11.36 3.88
CA ALA A 134 4.30 -10.40 2.78
C ALA A 134 5.66 -10.44 2.07
N ASN A 135 6.72 -10.64 2.86
CA ASN A 135 8.06 -11.05 2.42
C ASN A 135 8.75 -10.10 1.43
N TYR A 136 8.38 -8.81 1.38
CA TYR A 136 8.92 -7.88 0.38
C TYR A 136 10.41 -7.62 0.50
N LYS A 137 11.01 -7.76 1.69
CA LYS A 137 12.47 -7.64 1.89
C LYS A 137 13.27 -8.60 1.01
N ASN A 138 12.74 -9.80 0.80
CA ASN A 138 13.39 -10.85 0.03
C ASN A 138 12.99 -10.82 -1.45
N THR A 139 12.60 -9.65 -1.96
CA THR A 139 12.19 -9.43 -3.35
C THR A 139 12.96 -8.26 -3.95
N ILE A 140 12.91 -8.15 -5.28
CA ILE A 140 13.48 -7.02 -6.01
C ILE A 140 12.82 -5.69 -5.63
N LEU A 141 11.65 -5.67 -4.98
CA LEU A 141 10.97 -4.43 -4.63
C LEU A 141 11.58 -3.78 -3.37
N ALA A 142 12.37 -4.52 -2.58
CA ALA A 142 13.05 -4.00 -1.40
C ALA A 142 14.03 -2.86 -1.72
N GLU A 143 14.69 -2.88 -2.88
CA GLU A 143 15.57 -1.78 -3.31
C GLU A 143 14.79 -0.52 -3.71
N VAL A 144 13.55 -0.68 -4.20
CA VAL A 144 12.69 0.41 -4.69
C VAL A 144 12.09 1.21 -3.53
N LEU A 145 11.64 0.54 -2.46
CA LEU A 145 10.97 1.19 -1.34
C LEU A 145 11.92 2.13 -0.57
N PRO A 146 11.45 3.27 -0.01
CA PRO A 146 12.27 4.22 0.74
C PRO A 146 12.62 3.75 2.17
N VAL A 147 12.36 2.49 2.50
CA VAL A 147 12.60 1.90 3.83
C VAL A 147 13.30 0.55 3.75
N VAL A 148 13.90 0.16 4.86
CA VAL A 148 14.52 -1.13 5.11
C VAL A 148 13.64 -1.88 6.10
N MET A 149 13.15 -3.04 5.67
CA MET A 149 12.34 -3.95 6.47
C MET A 149 13.22 -4.79 7.42
N PRO A 150 12.72 -5.17 8.61
CA PRO A 150 13.41 -6.08 9.52
C PRO A 150 13.44 -7.50 8.97
N ASP A 151 14.18 -8.40 9.63
CA ASP A 151 14.02 -9.83 9.41
C ASP A 151 12.87 -10.36 10.30
N GLY A 152 11.91 -11.07 9.72
CA GLY A 152 10.78 -11.66 10.45
C GLY A 152 9.49 -10.85 10.38
N ASP A 153 8.55 -11.13 11.31
CA ASP A 153 7.28 -10.41 11.45
C ASP A 153 7.56 -8.97 11.90
N ASP A 154 6.98 -7.99 11.21
CA ASP A 154 7.23 -6.57 11.45
C ASP A 154 6.06 -5.84 12.12
N ARG A 155 5.02 -6.55 12.56
CA ARG A 155 3.85 -5.91 13.17
C ARG A 155 4.17 -5.37 14.55
N VAL A 156 3.79 -4.12 14.79
CA VAL A 156 3.70 -3.53 16.12
C VAL A 156 2.23 -3.30 16.45
N GLU A 157 1.65 -4.23 17.21
CA GLU A 157 0.26 -4.13 17.68
C GLU A 157 0.14 -3.15 18.85
N LYS A 158 -0.81 -2.21 18.75
CA LYS A 158 -1.06 -1.13 19.72
C LYS A 158 -2.54 -1.07 20.08
N PRO A 159 -3.10 -2.08 20.77
CA PRO A 159 -4.51 -2.06 21.18
C PRO A 159 -4.87 -0.87 22.09
N GLU A 160 -3.89 -0.31 22.81
CA GLU A 160 -4.03 0.92 23.60
C GLU A 160 -4.10 2.21 22.75
N GLY A 161 -3.85 2.11 21.44
CA GLY A 161 -3.75 3.22 20.51
C GLY A 161 -2.38 3.90 20.54
N VAL A 162 -1.93 4.34 19.38
CA VAL A 162 -0.73 5.17 19.23
C VAL A 162 -0.98 6.27 18.20
N TYR A 163 -0.44 7.46 18.43
CA TYR A 163 -0.68 8.64 17.61
C TYR A 163 0.49 8.91 16.67
N ALA A 164 0.17 9.39 15.47
CA ALA A 164 1.16 9.94 14.56
C ALA A 164 1.78 11.23 15.14
N GLN A 165 3.06 11.43 14.90
CA GLN A 165 3.82 12.62 15.24
C GLN A 165 4.40 13.24 13.97
N VAL A 166 4.52 14.57 13.96
CA VAL A 166 4.96 15.33 12.79
C VAL A 166 6.45 15.62 12.88
N GLU A 167 7.23 15.13 11.91
CA GLU A 167 8.65 15.43 11.80
C GLU A 167 8.92 16.63 10.88
N ASN A 168 8.14 16.77 9.80
CA ASN A 168 8.30 17.85 8.83
C ASN A 168 6.97 18.57 8.54
N PRO A 169 6.56 19.54 9.37
CA PRO A 169 5.24 20.18 9.26
C PRO A 169 5.06 21.02 7.99
N GLU A 170 6.16 21.45 7.35
CA GLU A 170 6.12 22.22 6.11
C GLU A 170 6.06 21.34 4.86
N HIS A 171 6.11 20.00 5.02
CA HIS A 171 6.02 19.10 3.88
C HIS A 171 4.66 19.28 3.17
N PRO A 172 4.63 19.48 1.83
CA PRO A 172 3.41 19.83 1.10
C PRO A 172 2.24 18.85 1.28
N VAL A 173 2.54 17.59 1.59
CA VAL A 173 1.52 16.55 1.79
C VAL A 173 0.69 16.78 3.05
N ILE A 174 1.31 17.24 4.13
CA ILE A 174 0.69 17.35 5.46
C ILE A 174 0.57 18.79 5.96
N LYS A 175 0.96 19.77 5.13
CA LYS A 175 0.94 21.18 5.52
C LYS A 175 -0.47 21.61 5.92
N GLY A 176 -0.62 22.06 7.16
CA GLY A 176 -1.90 22.50 7.72
C GLY A 176 -2.75 21.40 8.34
N PHE A 177 -2.29 20.14 8.36
CA PHE A 177 -2.96 19.07 9.09
C PHE A 177 -2.81 19.25 10.60
N SER A 178 -3.88 18.96 11.33
CA SER A 178 -3.92 18.99 12.80
C SER A 178 -4.69 17.79 13.34
N ASP A 179 -4.65 17.59 14.66
CA ASP A 179 -5.49 16.61 15.37
C ASP A 179 -5.30 15.18 14.83
N TYR A 180 -4.04 14.76 14.71
CA TYR A 180 -3.70 13.44 14.17
C TYR A 180 -4.38 12.32 14.96
N PRO A 181 -5.04 11.37 14.26
CA PRO A 181 -5.81 10.32 14.90
C PRO A 181 -4.92 9.18 15.42
N PRO A 182 -5.42 8.35 16.35
CA PRO A 182 -4.73 7.16 16.79
C PRO A 182 -4.84 6.03 15.76
N PHE A 183 -3.87 5.13 15.80
CA PHE A 183 -3.80 3.86 15.06
C PHE A 183 -3.68 2.71 16.05
N LEU A 184 -4.10 1.51 15.64
CA LEU A 184 -4.02 0.29 16.46
C LEU A 184 -2.83 -0.61 16.11
N GLY A 185 -2.00 -0.18 15.16
CA GLY A 185 -0.74 -0.85 14.83
C GLY A 185 -0.12 -0.30 13.55
N TYR A 186 1.06 -0.80 13.22
CA TYR A 186 1.82 -0.44 12.03
C TYR A 186 2.91 -1.50 11.76
N ASN A 187 3.49 -1.49 10.57
CA ASN A 187 4.67 -2.26 10.23
C ASN A 187 5.93 -1.47 10.63
N GLN A 188 6.78 -2.05 11.47
CA GLN A 188 8.07 -1.47 11.84
C GLN A 188 9.07 -1.57 10.68
N ALA A 189 9.73 -0.46 10.36
CA ALA A 189 10.80 -0.39 9.38
C ALA A 189 11.77 0.74 9.73
N VAL A 190 12.91 0.79 9.06
CA VAL A 190 13.89 1.88 9.19
C VAL A 190 13.91 2.68 7.88
N ALA A 191 13.86 4.01 7.95
CA ALA A 191 13.98 4.83 6.75
C ALA A 191 15.39 4.69 6.13
N LYS A 192 15.48 4.61 4.79
CA LYS A 192 16.77 4.63 4.10
C LYS A 192 17.43 6.01 4.21
N GLU A 193 18.75 6.07 4.04
CA GLU A 193 19.44 7.34 3.86
C GLU A 193 18.86 8.14 2.68
N ASN A 194 18.91 9.47 2.75
CA ASN A 194 18.39 10.38 1.72
C ASN A 194 16.88 10.24 1.44
N THR A 195 16.11 9.76 2.41
CA THR A 195 14.64 9.77 2.37
C THR A 195 14.06 10.81 3.33
N ALA A 196 12.84 11.25 3.07
CA ALA A 196 12.13 12.21 3.90
C ALA A 196 11.10 11.48 4.77
N VAL A 197 11.41 11.33 6.06
CA VAL A 197 10.41 10.93 7.07
C VAL A 197 9.57 12.16 7.41
N VAL A 198 8.28 12.10 7.12
CA VAL A 198 7.33 13.23 7.28
C VAL A 198 6.46 13.05 8.52
N LEU A 199 6.06 11.80 8.79
CA LEU A 199 5.36 11.40 10.00
C LEU A 199 6.12 10.26 10.67
N THR A 200 6.10 10.23 11.99
CA THR A 200 6.55 9.13 12.85
C THR A 200 5.39 8.58 13.68
N ILE A 201 5.55 7.38 14.23
CA ILE A 201 4.61 6.73 15.14
C ILE A 201 5.41 5.88 16.11
N ASN A 202 5.25 6.07 17.42
CA ASN A 202 6.05 5.35 18.42
C ASN A 202 7.59 5.47 18.22
N ASN A 203 8.06 6.60 17.69
CA ASN A 203 9.45 6.86 17.25
C ASN A 203 9.93 6.07 16.02
N ASP A 204 9.08 5.27 15.40
CA ASP A 204 9.32 4.62 14.11
C ASP A 204 8.75 5.47 12.96
N PRO A 205 9.24 5.33 11.71
CA PRO A 205 8.66 6.02 10.56
C PRO A 205 7.20 5.62 10.34
N LEU A 206 6.34 6.58 9.98
CA LEU A 206 4.95 6.35 9.58
C LEU A 206 4.70 6.73 8.12
N LEU A 207 5.17 7.89 7.68
CA LEU A 207 5.05 8.34 6.30
C LEU A 207 6.43 8.74 5.78
N VAL A 208 6.95 8.00 4.82
CA VAL A 208 8.29 8.18 4.26
C VAL A 208 8.20 8.39 2.76
N PHE A 209 8.92 9.39 2.25
CA PHE A 209 9.08 9.65 0.83
C PHE A 209 10.53 9.43 0.40
N GLY A 210 10.71 8.90 -0.81
CA GLY A 210 12.02 8.76 -1.44
C GLY A 210 11.92 8.76 -2.96
N GLU A 211 13.04 8.54 -3.61
CA GLU A 211 13.17 8.47 -5.06
C GLU A 211 13.87 7.17 -5.46
N TYR A 212 13.48 6.62 -6.60
CA TYR A 212 14.13 5.47 -7.21
C TYR A 212 14.34 5.74 -8.70
N HIS A 213 15.57 6.08 -9.06
CA HIS A 213 15.93 6.61 -10.38
C HIS A 213 15.05 7.83 -10.75
N HIS A 214 14.20 7.71 -11.77
CA HIS A 214 13.32 8.82 -12.20
C HIS A 214 11.97 8.84 -11.46
N GLY A 215 11.63 7.76 -10.75
CA GLY A 215 10.37 7.61 -10.04
C GLY A 215 10.42 8.09 -8.61
N LYS A 216 9.23 8.25 -8.04
CA LYS A 216 9.03 8.65 -6.65
C LYS A 216 8.31 7.55 -5.89
N THR A 217 8.70 7.38 -4.65
CA THR A 217 8.20 6.31 -3.80
C THR A 217 7.72 6.83 -2.47
N ALA A 218 6.64 6.25 -1.96
CA ALA A 218 6.13 6.52 -0.62
C ALA A 218 5.81 5.22 0.10
N CYS A 219 6.00 5.24 1.42
CA CYS A 219 5.52 4.20 2.31
C CYS A 219 4.68 4.85 3.41
N PHE A 220 3.46 4.34 3.61
CA PHE A 220 2.66 4.62 4.79
C PHE A 220 2.62 3.35 5.64
N MET A 221 3.17 3.37 6.85
CA MET A 221 3.48 2.16 7.62
C MET A 221 2.30 1.56 8.37
N SER A 222 1.22 2.30 8.54
CA SER A 222 -0.03 1.76 9.10
C SER A 222 -1.01 1.43 7.97
N ASP A 223 -2.21 1.03 8.34
CA ASP A 223 -3.25 0.62 7.40
C ASP A 223 -4.13 1.81 6.99
N CYS A 224 -4.66 1.76 5.76
CA CYS A 224 -5.65 2.70 5.28
C CYS A 224 -7.08 2.36 5.70
N ALA A 225 -7.29 1.13 6.16
CA ALA A 225 -8.56 0.53 6.54
C ALA A 225 -8.47 -0.12 7.94
N PRO A 226 -9.60 -0.59 8.49
CA PRO A 226 -9.60 -1.34 9.75
C PRO A 226 -8.83 -2.67 9.62
N HIS A 227 -8.18 -3.17 10.67
CA HIS A 227 -8.34 -2.73 12.05
C HIS A 227 -7.29 -1.72 12.56
N TRP A 228 -6.12 -1.61 11.92
CA TRP A 228 -5.10 -0.64 12.36
C TRP A 228 -5.53 0.81 12.10
N GLY A 229 -6.14 1.07 10.95
CA GLY A 229 -6.83 2.33 10.68
C GLY A 229 -8.08 2.44 11.54
N THR A 230 -8.02 3.29 12.58
CA THR A 230 -9.18 3.48 13.45
C THR A 230 -10.34 4.17 12.73
N GLN A 231 -11.55 4.03 13.27
CA GLN A 231 -12.69 4.83 12.81
C GLN A 231 -12.43 6.34 12.95
N GLN A 232 -11.64 6.75 13.95
CA GLN A 232 -11.22 8.15 14.12
C GLN A 232 -10.30 8.60 12.97
N PHE A 233 -9.40 7.72 12.50
CA PHE A 233 -8.59 8.00 11.31
C PHE A 233 -9.44 8.11 10.05
N MET A 234 -10.35 7.18 9.82
CA MET A 234 -11.22 7.21 8.64
C MET A 234 -12.17 8.42 8.61
N ALA A 235 -12.59 8.89 9.77
CA ALA A 235 -13.45 10.08 9.94
C ALA A 235 -12.66 11.40 10.07
N TRP A 236 -11.32 11.33 10.07
CA TRP A 236 -10.46 12.51 10.23
C TRP A 236 -10.66 13.50 9.08
N PRO A 237 -10.82 14.82 9.33
CA PRO A 237 -11.09 15.80 8.27
C PRO A 237 -10.05 15.81 7.14
N PHE A 238 -8.80 15.47 7.48
CA PHE A 238 -7.68 15.45 6.53
C PHE A 238 -7.42 14.05 5.92
N TYR A 239 -8.26 13.03 6.20
CA TYR A 239 -8.06 11.67 5.68
C TYR A 239 -7.97 11.65 4.14
N THR A 240 -8.91 12.31 3.46
CA THR A 240 -8.90 12.35 1.98
C THR A 240 -7.68 13.09 1.45
N ASP A 241 -7.34 14.22 2.07
CA ASP A 241 -6.22 15.05 1.64
C ASP A 241 -4.87 14.34 1.86
N LEU A 242 -4.71 13.57 2.94
CA LEU A 242 -3.50 12.78 3.18
C LEU A 242 -3.19 11.87 1.98
N TRP A 243 -4.18 11.09 1.55
CA TRP A 243 -4.02 10.15 0.44
C TRP A 243 -3.88 10.87 -0.89
N VAL A 244 -4.74 11.84 -1.19
CA VAL A 244 -4.70 12.57 -2.47
C VAL A 244 -3.40 13.37 -2.61
N ASN A 245 -2.94 14.02 -1.55
CA ASN A 245 -1.69 14.78 -1.59
C ASN A 245 -0.48 13.85 -1.72
N THR A 246 -0.47 12.71 -1.02
CA THR A 246 0.58 11.69 -1.17
C THR A 246 0.67 11.21 -2.61
N LEU A 247 -0.46 10.83 -3.21
CA LEU A 247 -0.52 10.37 -4.61
C LEU A 247 -0.05 11.46 -5.58
N LYS A 248 -0.52 12.71 -5.43
CA LYS A 248 -0.07 13.85 -6.26
C LYS A 248 1.42 14.13 -6.11
N PHE A 249 1.98 13.94 -4.91
CA PHE A 249 3.38 14.23 -4.63
C PHE A 249 4.32 13.25 -5.34
N ILE A 250 3.93 11.97 -5.41
CA ILE A 250 4.70 10.90 -6.05
C ILE A 250 4.33 10.61 -7.50
N ALA A 251 3.28 11.25 -8.02
CA ALA A 251 2.81 11.06 -9.38
C ALA A 251 3.90 11.31 -10.42
N LYS A 252 3.87 10.49 -11.48
CA LYS A 252 4.60 10.73 -12.72
C LYS A 252 4.30 12.14 -13.25
N ARG A 253 5.34 12.84 -13.70
CA ARG A 253 5.24 14.17 -14.29
C ARG A 253 5.29 14.10 -15.81
#